data_AF-A0ABD4RPT9-F1
#
_entry.id   AF-A0ABD4RPT9-F1
#
_cell.length_a   1.000
_cell.length_b   1.000
_cell.length_c   1.000
_cell.angle_alpha   90.00
_cell.angle_beta   90.00
_cell.angle_gamma   90.00
#
_symmetry.space_group_name_H-M   'P 1'
#
loop_
_entity.id
_entity.type
_entity.pdbx_description
1 polymer ?
#
loop_
_entity_poly.entity_id
_entity_poly.type
_entity_poly.pdbx_seq_one_letter_code
_entity_poly.pdbx_strand_id
1 'polypeptide(L)'
;MATIDLIVLGIVKQQPQSAYDIQKVVEYRNISRWVKISTPSIYKKVIQLEEKGYIQSTIVREGRMPEKAIYSLTELGEKHFLDLMFDTASKPVNIFLDFNAVIVNLYSLTPEKQKLCLNSIEENIQVLKSYIEENINTKSNVPETGKAILDQQLVLAQTLETWVNSLKVILDVDSERD
;
A
#
# COMPACT_ATOMS: atom_id res chain seq x y z
N MET A 1 4.05 -8.36 11.06
CA MET A 1 3.97 -6.90 10.83
C MET A 1 2.58 -6.46 11.24
N ALA A 2 2.44 -5.50 12.14
CA ALA A 2 1.16 -5.03 12.68
C ALA A 2 0.11 -4.68 11.61
N THR A 3 0.55 -4.22 10.44
CA THR A 3 -0.32 -3.72 9.38
C THR A 3 -1.16 -4.79 8.70
N ILE A 4 -0.61 -5.98 8.42
CA ILE A 4 -1.41 -7.06 7.80
C ILE A 4 -2.46 -7.60 8.79
N ASP A 5 -2.11 -7.66 10.07
CA ASP A 5 -3.02 -8.04 11.15
C ASP A 5 -4.20 -7.05 11.18
N LEU A 6 -3.93 -5.74 11.11
CA LEU A 6 -4.96 -4.70 11.07
C LEU A 6 -5.91 -4.83 9.86
N ILE A 7 -5.36 -5.07 8.67
CA ILE A 7 -6.17 -5.26 7.45
C ILE A 7 -7.06 -6.50 7.56
N VAL A 8 -6.50 -7.64 7.99
CA VAL A 8 -7.26 -8.89 8.11
C VAL A 8 -8.37 -8.77 9.16
N LEU A 9 -8.04 -8.25 10.35
CA LEU A 9 -9.02 -8.04 11.42
C LEU A 9 -10.12 -7.06 10.99
N GLY A 10 -9.78 -5.99 10.28
CA GLY A 10 -10.76 -5.03 9.74
C GLY A 10 -11.73 -5.66 8.74
N ILE A 11 -11.25 -6.54 7.85
CA ILE A 11 -12.10 -7.27 6.90
C ILE A 11 -13.05 -8.22 7.64
N VAL A 12 -12.52 -9.02 8.58
CA VAL A 12 -13.32 -9.98 9.37
C VAL A 12 -14.33 -9.26 10.28
N LYS A 13 -13.96 -8.08 10.81
CA LYS A 13 -14.85 -7.22 11.60
C LYS A 13 -16.05 -6.73 10.79
N GLN A 14 -15.84 -6.41 9.50
CA GLN A 14 -16.91 -5.97 8.62
C GLN A 14 -17.93 -7.10 8.36
N GLN A 15 -17.43 -8.32 8.14
CA GLN A 15 -18.25 -9.51 7.97
C GLN A 15 -17.41 -10.78 8.20
N PRO A 16 -17.97 -11.84 8.81
CA PRO A 16 -17.28 -13.13 8.89
C PRO A 16 -17.06 -13.74 7.51
N GLN A 17 -15.82 -14.14 7.18
CA GLN A 17 -15.48 -14.70 5.87
C GLN A 17 -14.38 -15.75 5.95
N SER A 18 -14.18 -16.50 4.87
CA SER A 18 -13.04 -17.42 4.78
C SER A 18 -11.73 -16.71 4.46
N ALA A 19 -10.60 -17.36 4.73
CA ALA A 19 -9.28 -16.89 4.31
C ALA A 19 -9.17 -16.60 2.80
N TYR A 20 -9.85 -17.41 1.97
CA TYR A 20 -9.91 -17.21 0.53
C TYR A 20 -10.61 -15.91 0.15
N ASP A 21 -11.76 -15.63 0.79
CA ASP A 21 -12.54 -14.43 0.49
C ASP A 21 -11.80 -13.18 1.00
N ILE A 22 -11.12 -13.27 2.16
CA ILE A 22 -10.27 -12.20 2.69
C ILE A 22 -9.16 -11.87 1.67
N GLN A 23 -8.49 -12.88 1.12
CA GLN A 23 -7.47 -12.67 0.08
C GLN A 23 -8.08 -12.00 -1.16
N LYS A 24 -9.24 -12.45 -1.63
CA LYS A 24 -9.95 -11.82 -2.75
C LYS A 24 -10.33 -10.37 -2.49
N VAL A 25 -10.73 -10.02 -1.27
CA VAL A 25 -11.03 -8.62 -0.91
C VAL A 25 -9.76 -7.77 -1.00
N VAL A 26 -8.62 -8.28 -0.52
CA VAL A 26 -7.32 -7.60 -0.62
C VAL A 26 -6.92 -7.35 -2.08
N GLU A 27 -7.08 -8.36 -2.94
CA GLU A 27 -6.80 -8.28 -4.38
C GLU A 27 -7.76 -7.33 -5.10
N TYR A 28 -9.07 -7.53 -4.93
CA TYR A 28 -10.11 -6.73 -5.59
C TYR A 28 -10.00 -5.24 -5.25
N ARG A 29 -9.72 -4.93 -3.98
CA ARG A 29 -9.52 -3.54 -3.53
C ARG A 29 -8.13 -3.01 -3.86
N ASN A 30 -7.22 -3.80 -4.42
CA ASN A 30 -5.82 -3.43 -4.69
C ASN A 30 -5.09 -2.88 -3.44
N ILE A 31 -5.36 -3.43 -2.24
CA ILE A 31 -4.81 -2.91 -0.98
C ILE A 31 -3.28 -2.91 -0.99
N SER A 32 -2.66 -3.89 -1.68
CA SER A 32 -1.22 -4.00 -1.85
C SER A 32 -0.56 -2.80 -2.56
N ARG A 33 -1.35 -1.95 -3.26
CA ARG A 33 -0.85 -0.71 -3.88
C ARG A 33 -0.84 0.49 -2.91
N TRP A 34 -1.53 0.40 -1.79
CA TRP A 34 -1.64 1.47 -0.80
C TRP A 34 -0.90 1.12 0.48
N VAL A 35 -0.83 -0.17 0.79
CA VAL A 35 -0.27 -0.71 2.02
C VAL A 35 0.71 -1.81 1.63
N LYS A 36 1.92 -1.79 2.21
CA LYS A 36 2.94 -2.81 1.97
C LYS A 36 2.52 -4.15 2.58
N ILE A 37 1.75 -4.93 1.84
CA ILE A 37 1.30 -6.28 2.20
C ILE A 37 1.55 -7.25 1.05
N SER A 38 1.86 -8.50 1.42
CA SER A 38 2.01 -9.59 0.46
C SER A 38 0.73 -10.43 0.47
N THR A 39 0.02 -10.47 -0.66
CA THR A 39 -1.23 -11.25 -0.80
C THR A 39 -1.04 -12.73 -0.43
N PRO A 40 0.04 -13.43 -0.86
CA PRO A 40 0.31 -14.80 -0.41
C PRO A 40 0.44 -14.98 1.11
N SER A 41 0.76 -13.92 1.86
CA SER A 41 0.92 -13.99 3.31
C SER A 41 -0.40 -13.92 4.09
N ILE A 42 -1.53 -13.64 3.43
CA ILE A 42 -2.85 -13.50 4.06
C ILE A 42 -3.29 -14.80 4.70
N TYR A 43 -3.21 -15.94 4.00
CA TYR A 43 -3.59 -17.25 4.55
C TYR A 43 -2.83 -17.59 5.83
N LYS A 44 -1.49 -17.47 5.78
CA LYS A 44 -0.63 -17.69 6.95
C LYS A 44 -1.01 -16.75 8.09
N LYS A 45 -1.38 -15.52 7.77
CA LYS A 45 -1.78 -14.54 8.77
C LYS A 45 -3.11 -14.89 9.45
N VAL A 46 -4.12 -15.32 8.70
CA VAL A 46 -5.40 -15.74 9.26
C VAL A 46 -5.20 -16.86 10.30
N ILE A 47 -4.43 -17.90 9.96
CA ILE A 47 -4.13 -19.01 10.87
C ILE A 47 -3.44 -18.49 12.16
N GLN A 48 -2.44 -17.61 12.02
CA GLN A 48 -1.75 -17.03 13.18
C GLN A 48 -2.65 -16.16 14.07
N LEU A 49 -3.66 -15.49 13.50
CA LEU A 49 -4.62 -14.70 14.27
C LEU A 49 -5.61 -15.62 15.00
N GLU A 50 -5.96 -16.75 14.42
CA GLU A 50 -6.79 -17.77 15.06
C GLU A 50 -6.05 -18.45 16.23
N GLU A 51 -4.81 -18.88 16.02
CA GLU A 51 -3.96 -19.49 17.07
C GLU A 51 -3.79 -18.57 18.29
N LYS A 52 -3.81 -17.24 18.06
CA LYS A 52 -3.73 -16.22 19.13
C LYS A 52 -5.09 -15.90 19.76
N GLY A 53 -6.18 -16.49 19.27
CA GLY A 53 -7.54 -16.25 19.75
C GLY A 53 -8.12 -14.90 19.35
N TYR A 54 -7.54 -14.19 18.37
CA TYR A 54 -8.08 -12.92 17.87
C TYR A 54 -9.24 -13.12 16.89
N ILE A 55 -9.24 -14.24 16.19
CA ILE A 55 -10.37 -14.69 15.38
C ILE A 55 -10.67 -16.14 15.75
N GLN A 56 -11.88 -16.58 15.47
CA GLN A 56 -12.32 -17.96 15.66
C GLN A 56 -12.96 -18.47 14.36
N SER A 57 -12.71 -19.73 14.00
CA SER A 57 -13.37 -20.35 12.86
C SER A 57 -14.61 -21.15 13.25
N THR A 58 -15.60 -21.11 12.38
CA THR A 58 -16.73 -22.04 12.34
C THR A 58 -16.65 -22.81 11.03
N ILE A 59 -16.70 -24.14 11.11
CA ILE A 59 -16.75 -24.99 9.91
C ILE A 59 -18.16 -24.96 9.35
N VAL A 60 -18.30 -24.48 8.12
CA VAL A 60 -19.56 -24.44 7.40
C VAL A 60 -19.49 -25.38 6.21
N ARG A 61 -20.53 -26.19 6.03
CA ARG A 61 -20.71 -27.07 4.87
C ARG A 61 -21.98 -26.69 4.13
N GLU A 62 -21.82 -26.09 2.95
CA GLU A 62 -22.94 -25.80 2.05
C GLU A 62 -23.14 -26.98 1.07
N GLY A 63 -24.05 -27.89 1.42
CA GLY A 63 -24.46 -29.00 0.54
C GLY A 63 -23.32 -29.95 0.18
N ARG A 64 -23.04 -30.08 -1.13
CA ARG A 64 -21.97 -30.95 -1.68
C ARG A 64 -20.60 -30.26 -1.75
N MET A 65 -20.46 -29.01 -1.32
CA MET A 65 -19.18 -28.31 -1.35
C MET A 65 -18.23 -28.76 -0.24
N PRO A 66 -16.91 -28.59 -0.43
CA PRO A 66 -15.91 -28.83 0.61
C PRO A 66 -16.19 -28.00 1.86
N GLU A 67 -15.82 -28.53 3.02
CA GLU A 67 -15.89 -27.80 4.28
C GLU A 67 -15.04 -26.53 4.20
N LYS A 68 -15.61 -25.39 4.63
CA LYS A 68 -14.95 -24.09 4.60
C LYS A 68 -14.94 -23.51 6.02
N ALA A 69 -13.76 -23.12 6.48
CA ALA A 69 -13.61 -22.36 7.72
C ALA A 69 -14.03 -20.89 7.46
N ILE A 70 -15.05 -20.44 8.18
CA ILE A 70 -15.48 -19.04 8.21
C ILE A 70 -14.96 -18.42 9.51
N TYR A 71 -14.16 -17.38 9.38
CA TYR A 71 -13.54 -16.71 10.52
C TYR A 71 -14.40 -15.53 10.97
N SER A 72 -14.53 -15.38 12.29
CA SER A 72 -15.21 -14.27 12.95
C SER A 72 -14.32 -13.66 14.03
N LEU A 73 -14.50 -12.37 14.31
CA LEU A 73 -13.71 -11.65 15.29
C LEU A 73 -14.13 -12.02 16.72
N THR A 74 -13.16 -12.17 17.63
CA THR A 74 -13.42 -12.36 19.07
C THR A 74 -13.35 -11.04 19.83
N GLU A 75 -13.75 -11.03 21.11
CA GLU A 75 -13.55 -9.85 21.98
C GLU A 75 -12.07 -9.47 22.13
N LEU A 76 -11.19 -10.46 22.22
CA LEU A 76 -9.75 -10.25 22.26
C LEU A 76 -9.24 -9.65 20.94
N GLY A 77 -9.78 -10.13 19.81
CA GLY A 77 -9.49 -9.57 18.48
C GLY A 77 -9.95 -8.13 18.30
N GLU A 78 -11.12 -7.79 18.84
CA GLU A 78 -11.64 -6.41 18.83
C GLU A 78 -10.70 -5.46 19.58
N LYS A 79 -10.27 -5.85 20.78
CA LYS A 79 -9.29 -5.07 21.54
C LYS A 79 -7.99 -4.90 20.77
N HIS A 80 -7.46 -5.99 20.22
CA HIS A 80 -6.22 -5.93 19.44
C HIS A 80 -6.36 -5.08 18.18
N PHE A 81 -7.51 -5.13 17.50
CA PHE A 81 -7.81 -4.27 16.35
C PHE A 81 -7.74 -2.79 16.74
N LEU A 82 -8.34 -2.39 17.87
CA LEU A 82 -8.29 -1.02 18.36
C LEU A 82 -6.86 -0.59 18.73
N ASP A 83 -6.12 -1.46 19.44
CA ASP A 83 -4.71 -1.20 19.77
C ASP A 83 -3.90 -0.95 18.49
N LEU A 84 -4.07 -1.79 17.47
CA LEU A 84 -3.40 -1.64 16.18
C LEU A 84 -3.76 -0.34 15.45
N MET A 85 -5.02 0.10 15.53
CA MET A 85 -5.46 1.38 14.95
C MET A 85 -4.73 2.55 15.59
N PHE A 86 -4.73 2.63 16.92
CA PHE A 86 -4.10 3.73 17.66
C PHE A 86 -2.57 3.69 17.58
N ASP A 87 -1.97 2.50 17.68
CA ASP A 87 -0.53 2.32 17.54
C ASP A 87 -0.03 2.68 16.14
N THR A 88 -0.83 2.40 15.11
CA THR A 88 -0.45 2.76 13.74
C THR A 88 -0.59 4.25 13.48
N ALA A 89 -1.66 4.88 14.00
CA ALA A 89 -1.89 6.31 13.86
C ALA A 89 -0.89 7.18 14.62
N SER A 90 -0.27 6.66 15.68
CA SER A 90 0.72 7.38 16.51
C SER A 90 2.17 7.26 16.03
N LYS A 91 2.44 6.45 15.01
CA LYS A 91 3.80 6.28 14.48
C LYS A 91 4.24 7.46 13.63
N PRO A 92 5.54 7.82 13.65
CA PRO A 92 6.07 8.82 12.73
C PRO A 92 5.91 8.33 11.28
N VAL A 93 5.53 9.26 10.40
CA VAL A 93 5.41 9.01 8.97
C VAL A 93 6.81 9.04 8.35
N ASN A 94 7.23 7.92 7.76
CA ASN A 94 8.49 7.80 7.04
C ASN A 94 8.22 7.50 5.57
N ILE A 95 8.81 8.28 4.65
CA ILE A 95 8.69 8.08 3.21
C ILE A 95 10.08 7.67 2.68
N PHE A 96 10.18 6.43 2.21
CA PHE A 96 11.40 5.90 1.59
C PHE A 96 11.19 5.79 0.09
N LEU A 97 12.01 6.50 -0.68
CA LEU A 97 12.00 6.50 -2.15
C LEU A 97 13.34 5.92 -2.61
N ASP A 98 13.32 4.71 -3.18
CA ASP A 98 14.55 3.99 -3.52
C ASP A 98 15.44 4.75 -4.52
N PHE A 99 14.83 5.54 -5.42
CA PHE A 99 15.58 6.38 -6.34
C PHE A 99 16.42 7.46 -5.64
N ASN A 100 16.18 7.78 -4.36
CA ASN A 100 17.04 8.68 -3.60
C ASN A 100 18.48 8.13 -3.50
N ALA A 101 18.67 6.81 -3.56
CA ALA A 101 20.00 6.20 -3.66
C ALA A 101 20.74 6.62 -4.95
N VAL A 102 20.01 6.89 -6.04
CA VAL A 102 20.58 7.45 -7.27
C VAL A 102 20.94 8.92 -7.05
N ILE A 103 20.05 9.70 -6.45
CA ILE A 103 20.26 11.14 -6.21
C ILE A 103 21.51 11.40 -5.37
N VAL A 104 21.69 10.68 -4.27
CA VAL A 104 22.88 10.87 -3.39
C VAL A 104 24.20 10.52 -4.07
N ASN A 105 24.17 9.72 -5.13
CA ASN A 105 25.35 9.31 -5.89
C ASN A 105 25.47 10.03 -7.25
N LEU A 106 24.59 11.00 -7.55
CA LEU A 106 24.45 11.55 -8.91
C LEU A 106 25.75 12.18 -9.43
N TYR A 107 26.47 12.91 -8.59
CA TYR A 107 27.75 13.56 -8.93
C TYR A 107 28.92 12.59 -9.17
N SER A 108 28.75 11.29 -8.93
CA SER A 108 29.72 10.27 -9.35
C SER A 108 29.66 9.95 -10.85
N LEU A 109 28.67 10.49 -11.56
CA LEU A 109 28.40 10.25 -12.98
C LEU A 109 28.77 11.45 -13.85
N THR A 110 28.98 11.21 -15.14
CA THR A 110 29.12 12.28 -16.14
C THR A 110 27.79 13.03 -16.32
N PRO A 111 27.79 14.32 -16.72
CA PRO A 111 26.56 15.11 -16.89
C PRO A 111 25.51 14.44 -17.79
N GLU A 112 25.93 13.81 -18.88
CA GLU A 112 25.05 13.03 -19.76
C GLU A 112 24.32 11.90 -19.01
N LYS A 113 25.04 11.13 -18.19
CA LYS A 113 24.46 10.04 -17.40
C LYS A 113 23.58 10.54 -16.27
N GLN A 114 23.91 11.68 -15.67
CA GLN A 114 23.04 12.33 -14.69
C GLN A 114 21.68 12.67 -15.31
N LYS A 115 21.70 13.29 -16.50
CA LYS A 115 20.47 13.64 -17.24
C LYS A 115 19.63 12.41 -17.59
N LEU A 116 20.26 11.32 -18.03
CA LEU A 116 19.58 10.05 -18.28
C LEU A 116 18.87 9.53 -17.03
N CYS A 117 19.55 9.50 -15.88
CA CYS A 117 18.95 9.08 -14.61
C CYS A 117 17.75 9.95 -14.22
N LEU A 118 17.87 11.28 -14.31
CA LEU A 118 16.78 12.21 -13.96
C LEU A 118 15.60 12.10 -14.92
N ASN A 119 15.83 11.87 -16.21
CA ASN A 119 14.77 11.60 -17.19
C ASN A 119 14.03 10.31 -16.86
N SER A 120 14.73 9.22 -16.57
CA SER A 120 14.09 7.97 -16.17
C SER A 120 13.29 8.12 -14.88
N ILE A 121 13.77 8.87 -13.90
CA ILE A 121 13.01 9.15 -12.66
C ILE A 121 11.73 9.92 -12.97
N GLU A 122 11.82 10.99 -13.78
CA GLU A 122 10.65 11.78 -14.20
C GLU A 122 9.61 10.91 -14.93
N GLU A 123 10.03 10.14 -15.94
CA GLU A 123 9.14 9.27 -16.70
C GLU A 123 8.39 8.28 -15.79
N ASN A 124 9.09 7.68 -14.81
CA ASN A 124 8.45 6.75 -13.88
C ASN A 124 7.50 7.45 -12.89
N ILE A 125 7.76 8.71 -12.52
CA ILE A 125 6.83 9.52 -11.73
C ILE A 125 5.57 9.83 -12.56
N GLN A 126 5.72 10.17 -13.84
CA GLN A 126 4.59 10.43 -14.74
C GLN A 126 3.74 9.17 -14.97
N VAL A 127 4.37 8.01 -15.13
CA VAL A 127 3.67 6.71 -15.21
C VAL A 127 2.87 6.44 -13.93
N LEU A 128 3.46 6.67 -12.76
CA LEU A 128 2.76 6.53 -11.47
C LEU A 128 1.54 7.46 -11.37
N LYS A 129 1.73 8.74 -11.70
CA LYS A 129 0.68 9.76 -11.67
C LYS A 129 -0.48 9.39 -12.60
N SER A 130 -0.18 9.06 -13.86
CA SER A 130 -1.17 8.67 -14.87
C SER A 130 -1.98 7.45 -14.42
N TYR A 131 -1.30 6.46 -13.82
CA TYR A 131 -1.96 5.30 -13.24
C TYR A 131 -2.95 5.70 -12.12
N ILE A 132 -2.54 6.57 -11.20
CA ILE A 132 -3.43 7.02 -10.09
C ILE A 132 -4.66 7.76 -10.65
N GLU A 133 -4.46 8.67 -11.60
CA GLU A 133 -5.54 9.43 -12.25
C GLU A 133 -6.54 8.51 -12.96
N GLU A 134 -6.06 7.50 -13.67
CA GLU A 134 -6.92 6.49 -14.30
C GLU A 134 -7.75 5.72 -13.26
N ASN A 135 -7.19 5.36 -12.11
CA ASN A 135 -7.95 4.67 -11.06
C ASN A 135 -9.02 5.54 -10.42
N ILE A 136 -8.75 6.85 -10.26
CA ILE A 136 -9.73 7.81 -9.74
C ILE A 136 -10.91 7.92 -10.71
N ASN A 137 -10.64 7.98 -12.02
CA ASN A 137 -11.67 8.16 -13.04
C ASN A 137 -12.49 6.89 -13.34
N THR A 138 -11.89 5.70 -13.23
CA THR A 138 -12.53 4.43 -13.64
C THR A 138 -13.34 3.77 -12.52
N LYS A 139 -13.06 4.04 -11.25
CA LYS A 139 -13.73 3.36 -10.13
C LYS A 139 -14.90 4.18 -9.59
N SER A 140 -16.11 3.90 -10.08
CA SER A 140 -17.34 4.60 -9.69
C SER A 140 -17.81 4.32 -8.24
N ASN A 141 -17.28 3.28 -7.58
CA ASN A 141 -17.81 2.75 -6.30
C ASN A 141 -16.75 2.60 -5.19
N VAL A 142 -15.75 3.48 -5.15
CA VAL A 142 -14.72 3.48 -4.09
C VAL A 142 -15.28 4.10 -2.81
N PRO A 143 -15.13 3.46 -1.63
CA PRO A 143 -15.45 4.07 -0.35
C PRO A 143 -14.70 5.39 -0.12
N GLU A 144 -15.26 6.31 0.67
CA GLU A 144 -14.64 7.62 0.96
C GLU A 144 -13.20 7.51 1.47
N THR A 145 -12.93 6.54 2.33
CA THR A 145 -11.57 6.27 2.84
C THR A 145 -10.61 5.83 1.73
N GLY A 146 -11.09 5.09 0.74
CA GLY A 146 -10.30 4.72 -0.43
C GLY A 146 -10.03 5.92 -1.35
N LYS A 147 -11.01 6.82 -1.52
CA LYS A 147 -10.82 8.08 -2.26
C LYS A 147 -9.78 8.97 -1.58
N ALA A 148 -9.87 9.14 -0.26
CA ALA A 148 -8.91 9.92 0.51
C ALA A 148 -7.45 9.45 0.34
N ILE A 149 -7.24 8.13 0.26
CA ILE A 149 -5.91 7.55 -0.01
C ILE A 149 -5.46 7.85 -1.44
N LEU A 150 -6.34 7.72 -2.43
CA LEU A 150 -6.01 8.02 -3.83
C LEU A 150 -5.66 9.51 -4.02
N ASP A 151 -6.43 10.40 -3.40
CA ASP A 151 -6.16 11.84 -3.42
C ASP A 151 -4.80 12.15 -2.79
N GLN A 152 -4.49 11.54 -1.63
CA GLN A 152 -3.17 11.65 -1.00
C GLN A 152 -2.05 11.17 -1.94
N GLN A 153 -2.22 10.03 -2.60
CA GLN A 153 -1.24 9.48 -3.54
C GLN A 153 -1.03 10.40 -4.75
N LEU A 154 -2.10 11.00 -5.27
CA LEU A 154 -2.02 11.95 -6.38
C LEU A 154 -1.25 13.21 -5.99
N VAL A 155 -1.52 13.79 -4.81
CA VAL A 155 -0.81 14.97 -4.30
C VAL A 155 0.69 14.68 -4.15
N LEU A 156 1.05 13.50 -3.63
CA LEU A 156 2.45 13.09 -3.52
C LEU A 156 3.11 12.95 -4.90
N ALA A 157 2.44 12.32 -5.87
CA ALA A 157 2.98 12.16 -7.22
C ALA A 157 3.19 13.50 -7.92
N GLN A 158 2.24 14.44 -7.80
CA GLN A 158 2.37 15.81 -8.33
C GLN A 158 3.51 16.58 -7.67
N THR A 159 3.71 16.39 -6.36
CA THR A 159 4.82 17.00 -5.62
C THR A 159 6.16 16.46 -6.11
N LEU A 160 6.26 15.15 -6.34
CA LEU A 160 7.48 14.52 -6.87
C LEU A 160 7.78 14.98 -8.30
N GLU A 161 6.75 15.14 -9.15
CA GLU A 161 6.89 15.66 -10.51
C GLU A 161 7.42 17.11 -10.50
N THR A 162 6.87 17.95 -9.62
CA THR A 162 7.35 19.33 -9.45
C THR A 162 8.80 19.37 -8.94
N TRP A 163 9.13 18.49 -7.99
CA TRP A 163 10.46 18.37 -7.43
C TRP A 163 11.50 17.95 -8.46
N VAL A 164 11.25 16.90 -9.26
CA VAL A 164 12.24 16.41 -10.24
C VAL A 164 12.50 17.46 -11.33
N ASN A 165 11.47 18.21 -11.74
CA ASN A 165 11.61 19.32 -12.68
C ASN A 165 12.47 20.44 -12.13
N SER A 166 12.25 20.80 -10.86
CA SER A 166 13.07 21.82 -10.17
C SER A 166 14.53 21.37 -10.03
N LEU A 167 14.76 20.09 -9.73
CA LEU A 167 16.11 19.53 -9.61
C LEU A 167 16.89 19.56 -10.93
N LYS A 168 16.24 19.23 -12.05
CA LYS A 168 16.87 19.31 -13.39
C LYS A 168 17.35 20.72 -13.71
N VAL A 169 16.53 21.74 -13.41
CA VAL A 169 16.90 23.15 -13.63
C VAL A 169 18.13 23.53 -12.80
N ILE A 170 18.21 23.10 -11.54
CA ILE A 170 19.37 23.39 -10.67
C ILE A 170 20.65 22.78 -11.25
N LEU A 171 20.59 21.52 -11.69
CA LEU A 171 21.76 20.79 -12.19
C LEU A 171 22.20 21.22 -13.59
N ASP A 172 21.27 21.63 -14.45
CA ASP A 172 21.61 22.22 -15.75
C ASP A 172 22.38 23.55 -15.58
N VAL A 173 21.99 24.39 -14.59
CA VAL A 173 22.68 25.66 -14.28
C VAL A 173 24.11 25.45 -13.77
N ASP A 174 24.37 24.38 -13.01
CA ASP A 174 25.72 24.07 -12.53
C ASP A 174 26.62 23.52 -13.66
N SER A 175 26.05 22.83 -14.66
CA SER A 175 26.80 22.31 -15.81
C SER A 175 27.31 23.39 -16.79
N GLU A 176 26.75 24.60 -16.74
CA GLU A 176 27.19 25.75 -17.56
C GLU A 176 28.25 26.62 -16.88
N ARG A 177 28.61 26.32 -15.62
CA ARG A 177 29.56 27.11 -14.80
C ARG A 177 30.98 26.56 -14.74
N ASP A 178 31.20 25.34 -15.22
CA ASP A 178 32.50 24.66 -15.34
C ASP A 178 33.03 24.70 -16.78
#